data_AF-A0A5P9WTH4-F1
#
_entry.id   AF-A0A5P9WTH4-F1
#
_cell.length_a   1.000
_cell.length_b   1.000
_cell.length_c   1.000
_cell.angle_alpha   90.00
_cell.angle_beta   90.00
_cell.angle_gamma   90.00
#
_symmetry.space_group_name_H-M   'P 1'
#
loop_
_entity.id
_entity.type
_entity.pdbx_description
1 polymer ?
#
loop_
_entity_poly.entity_id
_entity_poly.type
_entity_poly.pdbx_seq_one_letter_code
_entity_poly.pdbx_strand_id
1 'polypeptide(L)'
;MTASSTTADGAFSPSPAWVQSVGGPLIVVPVSALASWGGCTETGLMAGDATAPDDYDRACAVDDLAGVIPIDEKGTQALVLADEPASGCYLPQYRVFLRWCAAEAEVGLRAAADVVLADPATVWEECGVWVSDGPAVLMDSAEAGSDLGIEYPGGGMPAEASVPLPAGRWRVRATQTKADEDNRVGLVQLLTAESCTSS
;
A
#
# COMPACT_ATOMS: atom_id res chain seq x y z
N MET A 1 11.57 -6.68 -52.25
CA MET A 1 11.28 -7.86 -51.41
C MET A 1 12.64 -8.29 -50.87
N THR A 2 12.99 -8.14 -49.60
CA THR A 2 12.29 -8.54 -48.36
C THR A 2 12.64 -7.55 -47.24
N ALA A 3 11.64 -7.06 -46.52
CA ALA A 3 11.84 -6.41 -45.23
C ALA A 3 11.78 -7.51 -44.16
N SER A 4 12.88 -7.72 -43.44
CA SER A 4 12.89 -8.54 -42.24
C SER A 4 12.17 -7.79 -41.13
N SER A 5 10.96 -8.22 -40.81
CA SER A 5 10.26 -7.79 -39.60
C SER A 5 10.82 -8.58 -38.42
N THR A 6 11.35 -7.89 -37.42
CA THR A 6 11.53 -8.44 -36.07
C THR A 6 10.64 -7.63 -35.15
N THR A 7 9.50 -8.22 -34.82
CA THR A 7 8.69 -7.89 -33.64
C THR A 7 9.06 -8.88 -32.55
N ALA A 8 9.53 -8.38 -31.42
CA ALA A 8 9.20 -8.86 -30.09
C ALA A 8 9.83 -7.88 -29.09
N ASP A 9 9.19 -6.71 -28.92
CA ASP A 9 9.38 -5.94 -27.70
C ASP A 9 8.63 -6.72 -26.62
N GLY A 10 9.34 -7.65 -25.97
CA GLY A 10 8.86 -8.29 -24.77
C GLY A 10 8.75 -7.20 -23.72
N ALA A 11 7.56 -6.65 -23.54
CA ALA A 11 7.27 -5.71 -22.47
C ALA A 11 7.47 -6.43 -21.13
N PHE A 12 8.71 -6.45 -20.66
CA PHE A 12 9.02 -6.68 -19.26
C PHE A 12 8.28 -5.57 -18.53
N SER A 13 7.19 -5.92 -17.84
CA SER A 13 6.59 -4.96 -16.92
C SER A 13 7.72 -4.52 -15.98
N PRO A 14 7.95 -3.21 -15.79
CA PRO A 14 9.03 -2.75 -14.94
C PRO A 14 8.90 -3.40 -13.57
N SER A 15 10.04 -3.74 -12.95
CA SER A 15 10.05 -4.21 -11.57
C SER A 15 9.27 -3.22 -10.70
N PRO A 16 8.48 -3.72 -9.74
CA PRO A 16 7.60 -2.86 -8.97
C PRO A 16 8.46 -2.04 -8.02
N ALA A 17 8.06 -0.80 -7.77
CA ALA A 17 8.75 0.02 -6.77
C ALA A 17 8.41 -0.55 -5.38
N TRP A 18 9.40 -1.15 -4.73
CA TRP A 18 9.28 -1.68 -3.37
C TRP A 18 9.56 -0.57 -2.35
N VAL A 19 8.67 -0.47 -1.37
CA VAL A 19 8.85 0.36 -0.18
C VAL A 19 9.17 -0.57 0.97
N GLN A 20 10.27 -0.27 1.67
CA GLN A 20 10.69 -1.02 2.84
C GLN A 20 10.02 -0.43 4.09
N SER A 21 9.51 -1.29 4.98
CA SER A 21 9.10 -0.88 6.32
C SER A 21 10.32 -0.77 7.24
N VAL A 22 10.40 0.27 8.06
CA VAL A 22 11.46 0.45 9.08
C VAL A 22 11.03 0.02 10.49
N GLY A 23 9.84 -0.55 10.64
CA GLY A 23 9.40 -1.14 11.92
C GLY A 23 7.89 -1.23 12.12
N GLY A 24 7.12 -0.40 11.43
CA GLY A 24 5.66 -0.37 11.52
C GLY A 24 4.94 -0.67 10.20
N PRO A 25 3.64 -0.38 10.11
CA PRO A 25 2.88 -0.64 8.91
C PRO A 25 3.36 0.24 7.74
N LEU A 26 3.17 -0.25 6.52
CA LEU A 26 3.19 0.64 5.36
C LEU A 26 1.83 1.34 5.22
N ILE A 27 1.83 2.54 4.66
CA ILE A 27 0.62 3.34 4.47
C ILE A 27 0.47 3.83 3.04
N VAL A 28 -0.78 3.96 2.62
CA VAL A 28 -1.17 4.52 1.33
C VAL A 28 -1.96 5.81 1.58
N VAL A 29 -1.39 6.93 1.14
CA VAL A 29 -1.92 8.28 1.40
C VAL A 29 -2.28 8.96 0.07
N PRO A 30 -3.51 9.48 -0.12
CA PRO A 30 -3.84 10.29 -1.28
C PRO A 30 -2.87 11.47 -1.43
N VAL A 31 -2.41 11.75 -2.66
CA VAL A 31 -1.43 12.83 -2.92
C VAL A 31 -1.91 14.19 -2.40
N SER A 32 -3.22 14.44 -2.45
CA SER A 32 -3.84 15.69 -1.99
C SER A 32 -3.74 15.92 -0.48
N ALA A 33 -3.56 14.85 0.31
CA ALA A 33 -3.46 14.89 1.77
C ALA A 33 -2.09 14.44 2.29
N LEU A 34 -1.12 14.23 1.40
CA LEU A 34 0.22 13.76 1.77
C LEU A 34 0.91 14.69 2.77
N ALA A 35 0.81 16.00 2.57
CA ALA A 35 1.37 17.00 3.48
C ALA A 35 0.70 17.05 4.87
N SER A 36 -0.50 16.45 4.99
CA SER A 36 -1.22 16.34 6.27
C SER A 36 -0.80 15.12 7.09
N TRP A 37 -0.09 14.16 6.49
CA TRP A 37 0.45 13.00 7.20
C TRP A 37 1.76 13.39 7.90
N GLY A 38 1.73 13.46 9.22
CA GLY A 38 2.83 13.91 10.07
C GLY A 38 3.86 12.82 10.42
N GLY A 39 3.57 11.55 10.15
CA GLY A 39 4.46 10.44 10.47
C GLY A 39 4.64 10.21 11.98
N CYS A 40 5.80 9.68 12.34
CA CYS A 40 6.21 9.45 13.72
C CYS A 40 6.87 10.71 14.30
N THR A 41 6.46 11.10 15.51
CA THR A 41 6.99 12.25 16.22
C THR A 41 7.90 11.80 17.37
N GLU A 42 8.87 12.63 17.77
CA GLU A 42 9.78 12.29 18.89
C GLU A 42 9.05 12.00 20.21
N THR A 43 7.82 12.51 20.37
CA THR A 43 7.01 12.35 21.58
C THR A 43 5.93 11.28 21.47
N GLY A 44 5.69 10.70 20.28
CA GLY A 44 4.51 9.84 20.03
C GLY A 44 3.18 10.62 20.07
N LEU A 45 3.22 11.94 19.85
CA LEU A 45 2.07 12.83 20.03
C LEU A 45 1.98 13.84 18.87
N MET A 46 0.76 14.14 18.42
CA MET A 46 0.54 15.08 17.34
C MET A 46 1.08 16.48 17.65
N ALA A 47 1.74 17.10 16.67
CA ALA A 47 2.20 18.47 16.78
C ALA A 47 1.01 19.43 16.98
N GLY A 48 0.95 20.09 18.14
CA GLY A 48 -0.14 21.01 18.50
C GLY A 48 -1.23 20.40 19.38
N ASP A 49 -1.25 19.08 19.57
CA ASP A 49 -2.07 18.39 20.57
C ASP A 49 -1.22 17.35 21.32
N ALA A 50 -0.69 17.77 22.47
CA ALA A 50 0.16 16.94 23.33
C ALA A 50 -0.58 15.77 24.02
N THR A 51 -1.81 15.46 23.62
CA THR A 51 -2.59 14.34 24.16
C THR A 51 -3.08 13.37 23.09
N ALA A 52 -3.03 13.76 21.82
CA ALA A 52 -3.45 12.91 20.71
C ALA A 52 -2.27 12.06 20.19
N PRO A 53 -2.46 10.75 19.95
CA PRO A 53 -1.43 9.90 19.36
C PRO A 53 -1.06 10.42 17.97
N ASP A 54 0.22 10.33 17.60
CA ASP A 54 0.66 10.74 16.26
C ASP A 54 0.14 9.80 15.16
N ASP A 55 0.40 10.19 13.91
CA ASP A 55 -0.11 9.48 12.74
C ASP A 55 0.46 8.06 12.64
N TYR A 56 1.73 7.87 13.00
CA TYR A 56 2.36 6.56 13.07
C TYR A 56 1.69 5.66 14.12
N ASP A 57 1.45 6.17 15.33
CA ASP A 57 0.77 5.42 16.40
C ASP A 57 -0.67 5.05 16.01
N ARG A 58 -1.37 5.95 15.30
CA ARG A 58 -2.71 5.68 14.75
C ARG A 58 -2.68 4.59 13.68
N ALA A 59 -1.64 4.52 12.85
CA ALA A 59 -1.46 3.44 11.89
C ALA A 59 -1.13 2.11 12.60
N CYS A 60 -0.27 2.13 13.61
CA CYS A 60 0.10 0.94 14.38
C CYS A 60 -1.07 0.34 15.17
N ALA A 61 -2.08 1.14 15.52
CA ALA A 61 -3.27 0.66 16.22
C ALA A 61 -4.24 -0.17 15.34
N VAL A 62 -3.93 -0.35 14.04
CA VAL A 62 -4.70 -1.21 13.14
C VAL A 62 -4.18 -2.64 13.23
N ASP A 63 -4.84 -3.47 14.04
CA ASP A 63 -4.46 -4.88 14.26
C ASP A 63 -4.88 -5.83 13.10
N ASP A 64 -5.70 -5.35 12.15
CA ASP A 64 -6.22 -6.14 11.03
C ASP A 64 -5.25 -6.20 9.83
N LEU A 65 -5.52 -7.08 8.86
CA LEU A 65 -4.68 -7.23 7.66
C LEU A 65 -4.64 -5.98 6.76
N ALA A 66 -5.61 -5.08 6.91
CA ALA A 66 -5.60 -3.72 6.41
C ALA A 66 -6.63 -2.89 7.18
N GLY A 67 -6.48 -1.56 7.17
CA GLY A 67 -7.45 -0.67 7.80
C GLY A 67 -7.51 0.70 7.16
N VAL A 68 -8.67 1.34 7.23
CA VAL A 68 -8.89 2.70 6.72
C VAL A 68 -8.99 3.66 7.89
N ILE A 69 -8.06 4.60 7.97
CA ILE A 69 -7.99 5.60 9.05
C ILE A 69 -8.20 7.01 8.48
N PRO A 70 -8.82 7.93 9.23
CA PRO A 70 -8.83 9.34 8.82
C PRO A 70 -7.40 9.89 8.81
N ILE A 71 -7.15 10.93 8.02
CA ILE A 71 -5.93 11.75 8.06
C ILE A 71 -6.26 13.07 8.75
N ASP A 72 -7.30 13.74 8.27
CA ASP A 72 -7.72 15.07 8.71
C ASP A 72 -9.21 15.13 9.10
N GLU A 73 -9.61 16.25 9.69
CA GLU A 73 -11.01 16.53 10.07
C GLU A 73 -11.95 16.66 8.87
N LYS A 74 -11.40 16.84 7.65
CA LYS A 74 -12.19 16.95 6.41
C LYS A 74 -12.64 15.58 5.90
N GLY A 75 -12.22 14.51 6.56
CA GLY A 75 -12.60 13.14 6.24
C GLY A 75 -11.74 12.51 5.14
N THR A 76 -10.57 13.07 4.84
CA THR A 76 -9.60 12.39 3.96
C THR A 76 -9.08 11.15 4.67
N GLN A 77 -8.84 10.07 3.93
CA GLN A 77 -8.53 8.75 4.50
C GLN A 77 -7.20 8.22 3.97
N ALA A 78 -6.45 7.56 4.85
CA ALA A 78 -5.32 6.71 4.49
C ALA A 78 -5.70 5.23 4.61
N LEU A 79 -4.98 4.38 3.87
CA LEU A 79 -5.09 2.94 3.95
C LEU A 79 -3.81 2.36 4.56
N VAL A 80 -3.94 1.68 5.68
CA VAL A 80 -2.88 0.98 6.41
C VAL A 80 -2.77 -0.46 5.92
N LEU A 81 -1.55 -0.95 5.69
CA LEU A 81 -1.27 -2.28 5.13
C LEU A 81 -0.72 -3.25 6.20
N ALA A 82 -1.59 -3.62 7.14
CA ALA A 82 -1.34 -4.45 8.33
C ALA A 82 -0.23 -3.94 9.26
N ASP A 83 -0.33 -4.25 10.54
CA ASP A 83 0.61 -3.83 11.60
C ASP A 83 2.02 -4.40 11.45
N GLU A 84 2.15 -5.66 11.02
CA GLU A 84 3.45 -6.33 10.95
C GLU A 84 4.39 -5.62 9.94
N PRO A 85 5.67 -5.40 10.28
CA PRO A 85 6.61 -4.80 9.35
C PRO A 85 6.89 -5.73 8.18
N ALA A 86 6.62 -5.26 6.96
CA ALA A 86 6.94 -5.96 5.73
C ALA A 86 7.18 -4.96 4.59
N SER A 87 8.12 -5.27 3.70
CA SER A 87 8.26 -4.53 2.45
C SER A 87 7.01 -4.74 1.58
N GLY A 88 6.60 -3.70 0.87
CA GLY A 88 5.39 -3.70 0.07
C GLY A 88 5.57 -3.04 -1.29
N CYS A 89 4.77 -3.47 -2.26
CA CYS A 89 4.66 -2.77 -3.54
C CYS A 89 3.23 -2.79 -4.05
N TYR A 90 2.92 -1.89 -4.98
CA TYR A 90 1.62 -1.86 -5.66
C TYR A 90 1.72 -2.56 -7.02
N LEU A 91 0.74 -3.41 -7.31
CA LEU A 91 0.58 -4.12 -8.59
C LEU A 91 -0.66 -3.58 -9.32
N PRO A 92 -0.50 -2.64 -10.26
CA PRO A 92 -1.62 -1.94 -10.89
C PRO A 92 -2.60 -2.85 -11.63
N GLN A 93 -2.11 -3.93 -12.23
CA GLN A 93 -2.92 -4.86 -13.03
C GLN A 93 -4.01 -5.56 -12.22
N TYR A 94 -3.80 -5.73 -10.91
CA TYR A 94 -4.75 -6.37 -10.00
C TYR A 94 -5.34 -5.38 -8.97
N ARG A 95 -4.88 -4.13 -8.98
CA ARG A 95 -5.13 -3.12 -7.94
C ARG A 95 -4.92 -3.69 -6.53
N VAL A 96 -3.76 -4.31 -6.33
CA VAL A 96 -3.41 -4.98 -5.08
C VAL A 96 -2.08 -4.46 -4.56
N PHE A 97 -1.97 -4.35 -3.24
CA PHE A 97 -0.71 -4.18 -2.55
C PHE A 97 -0.19 -5.55 -2.16
N LEU A 98 1.01 -5.88 -2.63
CA LEU A 98 1.72 -7.11 -2.29
C LEU A 98 2.67 -6.83 -1.14
N ARG A 99 2.52 -7.56 -0.03
CA ARG A 99 3.39 -7.53 1.14
C ARG A 99 4.28 -8.77 1.17
N TRP A 100 5.58 -8.56 1.35
CA TRP A 100 6.58 -9.62 1.45
C TRP A 100 6.63 -10.18 2.86
N CYS A 101 5.70 -11.08 3.22
CA CYS A 101 5.67 -11.68 4.55
C CYS A 101 6.75 -12.76 4.72
N ALA A 102 6.92 -13.65 3.75
CA ALA A 102 8.03 -14.61 3.68
C ALA A 102 8.23 -15.08 2.23
N ALA A 103 9.44 -14.95 1.70
CA ALA A 103 9.87 -15.53 0.43
C ALA A 103 11.38 -15.35 0.28
N GLU A 104 12.05 -16.26 -0.43
CA GLU A 104 13.48 -16.13 -0.74
C GLU A 104 13.77 -15.10 -1.84
N ALA A 105 12.80 -14.86 -2.74
CA ALA A 105 12.97 -13.98 -3.89
C ALA A 105 11.65 -13.37 -4.38
N GLU A 106 11.74 -12.19 -5.01
CA GLU A 106 10.59 -11.45 -5.56
C GLU A 106 9.78 -12.28 -6.55
N VAL A 107 10.46 -13.04 -7.40
CA VAL A 107 9.82 -13.87 -8.44
C VAL A 107 8.90 -14.94 -7.82
N GLY A 108 9.32 -15.57 -6.72
CA GLY A 108 8.51 -16.54 -6.00
C GLY A 108 7.31 -15.88 -5.32
N LEU A 109 7.55 -14.73 -4.69
CA LEU A 109 6.49 -13.95 -4.04
C LEU A 109 5.40 -13.49 -5.03
N ARG A 110 5.79 -13.06 -6.24
CA ARG A 110 4.83 -12.66 -7.29
C ARG A 110 4.05 -13.83 -7.85
N ALA A 111 4.72 -14.96 -8.13
CA ALA A 111 4.04 -16.16 -8.59
C ALA A 111 3.03 -16.66 -7.54
N ALA A 112 3.39 -16.60 -6.26
CA ALA A 112 2.50 -16.88 -5.14
C ALA A 112 1.29 -15.92 -5.12
N ALA A 113 1.50 -14.61 -5.32
CA ALA A 113 0.42 -13.63 -5.41
C ALA A 113 -0.55 -13.95 -6.57
N ASP A 114 -0.03 -14.29 -7.75
CA ASP A 114 -0.84 -14.65 -8.92
C ASP A 114 -1.71 -15.89 -8.65
N VAL A 115 -1.16 -16.91 -8.00
CA VAL A 115 -1.90 -18.12 -7.61
C VAL A 115 -3.06 -17.76 -6.66
N VAL A 116 -2.79 -16.98 -5.62
CA VAL A 116 -3.81 -16.59 -4.63
C VAL A 116 -4.91 -15.72 -5.25
N LEU A 117 -4.56 -14.83 -6.18
CA LEU A 117 -5.53 -13.97 -6.88
C LEU A 117 -6.39 -14.73 -7.89
N ALA A 118 -5.84 -15.80 -8.49
CA ALA A 118 -6.55 -16.64 -9.46
C ALA A 118 -7.45 -17.69 -8.79
N ASP A 119 -7.19 -18.06 -7.53
CA ASP A 119 -7.97 -19.05 -6.81
C ASP A 119 -9.30 -18.48 -6.28
N PRO A 120 -10.46 -18.93 -6.79
CA PRO A 120 -11.76 -18.48 -6.31
C PRO A 120 -12.07 -18.96 -4.87
N ALA A 121 -11.32 -19.93 -4.34
CA ALA A 121 -11.46 -20.41 -2.97
C ALA A 121 -10.68 -19.57 -1.94
N THR A 122 -9.85 -18.61 -2.39
CA THR A 122 -9.13 -17.71 -1.49
C THR A 122 -10.12 -16.98 -0.58
N VAL A 123 -9.89 -17.11 0.73
CA VAL A 123 -10.66 -16.41 1.75
C VAL A 123 -10.09 -15.00 1.93
N TRP A 124 -10.98 -14.02 1.85
CA TRP A 124 -10.67 -12.61 2.00
C TRP A 124 -11.39 -12.03 3.22
N GLU A 125 -10.68 -11.22 3.98
CA GLU A 125 -11.23 -10.36 5.02
C GLU A 125 -11.68 -9.03 4.40
N GLU A 126 -12.83 -8.51 4.81
CA GLU A 126 -13.32 -7.20 4.38
C GLU A 126 -12.80 -6.11 5.31
N CYS A 127 -11.95 -5.22 4.80
CA CYS A 127 -11.20 -4.22 5.58
C CYS A 127 -11.78 -2.80 5.43
N GLY A 128 -13.05 -2.71 5.05
CA GLY A 128 -13.79 -1.45 4.92
C GLY A 128 -13.80 -0.83 3.52
N VAL A 129 -14.12 0.46 3.48
CA VAL A 129 -14.20 1.24 2.24
C VAL A 129 -13.27 2.43 2.32
N TRP A 130 -12.31 2.50 1.40
CA TRP A 130 -11.39 3.60 1.25
C TRP A 130 -11.86 4.56 0.16
N VAL A 131 -11.97 5.84 0.49
CA VAL A 131 -12.30 6.90 -0.46
C VAL A 131 -11.02 7.66 -0.79
N SER A 132 -10.66 7.70 -2.07
CA SER A 132 -9.54 8.50 -2.58
C SER A 132 -10.03 9.47 -3.64
N ASP A 133 -9.44 10.66 -3.69
CA ASP A 133 -9.70 11.70 -4.68
C ASP A 133 -8.77 11.63 -5.90
N GLY A 134 -7.92 10.60 -5.98
CA GLY A 134 -7.03 10.41 -7.11
C GLY A 134 -5.84 9.49 -6.80
N PRO A 135 -4.68 9.77 -7.42
CA PRO A 135 -3.44 9.05 -7.15
C PRO A 135 -3.06 9.12 -5.67
N ALA A 136 -2.40 8.07 -5.21
CA ALA A 136 -1.88 7.97 -3.85
C ALA A 136 -0.39 7.60 -3.87
N VAL A 137 0.24 7.67 -2.71
CA VAL A 137 1.63 7.28 -2.46
C VAL A 137 1.62 6.16 -1.43
N LEU A 138 2.31 5.06 -1.76
CA LEU A 138 2.72 4.05 -0.79
C LEU A 138 4.03 4.51 -0.16
N MET A 139 4.11 4.54 1.16
CA MET A 139 5.27 4.99 1.94
C MET A 139 5.32 4.25 3.28
N ASP A 140 6.45 4.38 3.98
CA ASP A 140 6.54 3.98 5.39
C ASP A 140 5.69 4.93 6.26
N SER A 141 4.94 4.40 7.23
CA SER A 141 4.03 5.20 8.06
C SER A 141 4.76 6.13 9.04
N ALA A 142 6.01 5.84 9.40
CA ALA A 142 6.81 6.69 10.28
C ALA A 142 7.30 7.97 9.57
N GLU A 143 7.37 7.96 8.24
CA GLU A 143 7.79 9.12 7.47
C GLU A 143 6.69 10.18 7.41
N ALA A 144 7.06 11.44 7.58
CA ALA A 144 6.14 12.54 7.31
C ALA A 144 5.99 12.71 5.80
N GLY A 145 4.77 12.89 5.32
CA GLY A 145 4.52 13.02 3.88
C GLY A 145 5.15 14.29 3.27
N SER A 146 5.44 15.30 4.10
CA SER A 146 6.17 16.51 3.67
C SER A 146 7.68 16.30 3.51
N ASP A 147 8.23 15.22 4.08
CA ASP A 147 9.65 14.90 4.01
C ASP A 147 9.98 13.93 2.86
N LEU A 148 8.95 13.42 2.18
CA LEU A 148 9.14 12.64 0.95
C LEU A 148 9.87 13.47 -0.12
N GLY A 149 10.94 12.90 -0.68
CA GLY A 149 11.81 13.59 -1.64
C GLY A 149 12.86 14.50 -1.00
N ILE A 150 13.00 14.48 0.33
CA ILE A 150 14.09 15.14 1.07
C ILE A 150 15.10 14.08 1.52
N GLU A 151 16.39 14.32 1.30
CA GLU A 151 17.45 13.39 1.75
C GLU A 151 17.58 13.42 3.27
N TYR A 152 17.74 12.25 3.89
CA TYR A 152 18.01 12.18 5.33
C TYR A 152 19.36 12.84 5.67
N PRO A 153 19.52 13.40 6.88
CA PRO A 153 20.81 13.94 7.33
C PRO A 153 21.99 12.94 7.29
N GLY A 154 21.69 11.63 7.34
CA GLY A 154 22.66 10.53 7.22
C GLY A 154 22.87 9.99 5.81
N GLY A 155 22.22 10.58 4.80
CA GLY A 155 22.19 10.11 3.41
C GLY A 155 21.07 9.09 3.13
N GLY A 156 20.68 9.01 1.86
CA GLY A 156 19.56 8.18 1.42
C GLY A 156 18.23 8.94 1.38
N MET A 157 17.29 8.41 0.62
CA MET A 157 15.97 9.01 0.42
C MET A 157 14.90 8.16 1.11
N PRO A 158 13.82 8.76 1.64
CA PRO A 158 12.61 8.05 2.01
C PRO A 158 12.11 7.20 0.84
N ALA A 159 11.78 5.94 1.11
CA ALA A 159 11.25 5.04 0.10
C ALA A 159 9.77 5.33 -0.15
N GLU A 160 9.40 5.52 -1.41
CA GLU A 160 8.02 5.75 -1.82
C GLU A 160 7.71 5.07 -3.16
N ALA A 161 6.43 4.78 -3.39
CA ALA A 161 5.95 4.24 -4.65
C ALA A 161 4.61 4.85 -5.05
N SER A 162 4.48 5.23 -6.32
CA SER A 162 3.24 5.77 -6.88
C SER A 162 2.15 4.72 -6.98
N VAL A 163 0.94 5.09 -6.56
CA VAL A 163 -0.27 4.29 -6.66
C VAL A 163 -1.24 5.01 -7.61
N PRO A 164 -1.18 4.73 -8.93
CA PRO A 164 -1.98 5.44 -9.93
C PRO A 164 -3.42 4.94 -9.92
N LEU A 165 -4.22 5.46 -9.00
CA LEU A 165 -5.66 5.20 -8.90
C LEU A 165 -6.46 6.41 -9.37
N PRO A 166 -7.61 6.22 -10.03
CA PRO A 166 -8.56 7.29 -10.22
C PRO A 166 -9.26 7.62 -8.89
N ALA A 167 -9.85 8.80 -8.82
CA ALA A 167 -10.77 9.14 -7.74
C ALA A 167 -11.91 8.12 -7.67
N GLY A 168 -12.27 7.69 -6.47
CA GLY A 168 -13.29 6.66 -6.30
C GLY A 168 -13.46 6.15 -4.88
N ARG A 169 -14.43 5.25 -4.74
CA ARG A 169 -14.69 4.49 -3.53
C ARG A 169 -14.27 3.06 -3.77
N TRP A 170 -13.39 2.56 -2.92
CA TRP A 170 -12.76 1.26 -3.06
C TRP A 170 -13.15 0.39 -1.88
N ARG A 171 -13.79 -0.75 -2.14
CA ARG A 171 -13.87 -1.81 -1.14
C ARG A 171 -12.46 -2.38 -0.97
N VAL A 172 -12.01 -2.44 0.26
CA VAL A 172 -10.71 -2.99 0.63
C VAL A 172 -10.95 -4.39 1.16
N ARG A 173 -10.23 -5.36 0.61
CA ARG A 173 -10.20 -6.70 1.16
C ARG A 173 -8.76 -7.19 1.29
N ALA A 174 -8.47 -8.01 2.29
CA ALA A 174 -7.12 -8.49 2.52
C ALA A 174 -7.05 -10.00 2.78
N THR A 175 -5.89 -10.59 2.52
CA THR A 175 -5.59 -11.98 2.89
C THR A 175 -4.09 -12.12 3.14
N GLN A 176 -3.72 -12.98 4.09
CA GLN A 176 -2.33 -13.35 4.34
C GLN A 176 -2.25 -14.87 4.41
N THR A 177 -1.70 -15.48 3.37
CA THR A 177 -1.75 -16.93 3.19
C THR A 177 -0.42 -17.49 2.73
N LYS A 178 -0.23 -18.78 3.00
CA LYS A 178 0.87 -19.57 2.46
C LYS A 178 0.49 -20.01 1.05
N ALA A 179 1.27 -19.63 0.06
CA ALA A 179 1.07 -20.08 -1.31
C ALA A 179 1.75 -21.44 -1.55
N ASP A 180 2.89 -21.68 -0.89
CA ASP A 180 3.63 -22.95 -0.89
C ASP A 180 4.38 -23.15 0.44
N GLU A 181 5.34 -24.07 0.49
CA GLU A 181 6.07 -24.40 1.74
C GLU A 181 6.95 -23.25 2.25
N ASP A 182 7.40 -22.36 1.38
CA ASP A 182 8.39 -21.33 1.69
C ASP A 182 7.84 -19.91 1.52
N ASN A 183 6.78 -19.73 0.74
CA ASN A 183 6.24 -18.43 0.40
C ASN A 183 4.93 -18.12 1.15
N ARG A 184 4.96 -17.05 1.94
CA ARG A 184 3.81 -16.41 2.57
C ARG A 184 3.62 -15.01 1.97
N VAL A 185 2.46 -14.77 1.40
CA VAL A 185 2.10 -13.49 0.77
C VAL A 185 1.01 -12.80 1.57
N GLY A 186 1.15 -11.48 1.74
CA GLY A 186 0.06 -10.61 2.17
C GLY A 186 -0.47 -9.83 0.97
N LEU A 187 -1.77 -9.83 0.76
CA LEU A 187 -2.42 -9.11 -0.33
C LEU A 187 -3.51 -8.20 0.24
N VAL A 188 -3.49 -6.93 -0.16
CA VAL A 188 -4.58 -5.98 0.10
C VAL A 188 -5.12 -5.50 -1.24
N GLN A 189 -6.34 -5.90 -1.59
CA GLN A 189 -6.93 -5.65 -2.90
C GLN A 189 -8.02 -4.58 -2.86
N LEU A 190 -7.99 -3.72 -3.87
CA LEU A 190 -9.00 -2.68 -4.11
C LEU A 190 -9.99 -3.12 -5.17
N LEU A 191 -11.25 -3.22 -4.77
CA LEU A 191 -12.38 -3.46 -5.65
C LEU A 191 -13.19 -2.18 -5.79
N THR A 192 -13.70 -1.90 -6.98
CA THR A 192 -14.66 -0.79 -7.14
C THR A 192 -15.86 -1.03 -6.22
N ALA A 193 -16.13 -0.10 -5.32
CA ALA A 193 -17.40 -0.09 -4.62
C ALA A 193 -18.47 0.28 -5.64
N GLU A 194 -19.44 -0.59 -5.85
CA GLU A 194 -20.53 -0.30 -6.79
C GLU A 194 -21.21 1.00 -6.33
N SER A 195 -21.38 1.94 -7.27
CA SER A 195 -22.28 3.07 -7.03
C SER A 195 -23.63 2.46 -6.71
N CYS A 196 -24.20 2.77 -5.55
CA CYS A 196 -25.60 2.45 -5.28
C CYS A 196 -26.44 3.17 -6.34
N THR A 197 -26.76 2.47 -7.43
CA THR A 197 -27.74 2.92 -8.42
C THR A 197 -29.06 2.91 -7.68
N SER A 198 -29.37 4.06 -7.09
CA SER A 198 -30.68 4.33 -6.53
C SER A 198 -31.68 4.13 -7.68
N SER A 199 -32.52 3.11 -7.55
CA SER A 199 -33.61 2.81 -8.48
C SER A 199 -34.74 3.83 -8.33
#